data_AF-A0AAU0V5S2-F1
#
_entry.id   AF-A0AAU0V5S2-F1
#
_cell.length_a   1.000
_cell.length_b   1.000
_cell.length_c   1.000
_cell.angle_alpha   90.00
_cell.angle_beta   90.00
_cell.angle_gamma   90.00
#
_symmetry.space_group_name_H-M   'P 1'
#
loop_
_entity.id
_entity.type
_entity.pdbx_description
1 polymer ?
#
loop_
_entity_poly.entity_id
_entity_poly.type
_entity_poly.pdbx_seq_one_letter_code
_entity_poly.pdbx_strand_id
1 'polypeptide(L)'
;MNSVQIRSAEKALSVGTWLIVGGAMLFSILTVTPLMERHSPKGWEWTAPILPLVVDAAVVIVVRLDSVLAALGGDGGRWPIALRWMTGAMTLALNIADSALKKELVGVAVHAVAPLLLIVTAETGLAYRRAITAAHTAREAQLKAERTEREQAADERREADERRRREEREHAAQLVREQREHEALITREQTAREEAARREERERAEAKERAEREARERREREREQQQAERERLEREAAQRRELEAREREARERREREREQQQAERERQALLAVGPALEKQGEERARATVRAAFEAGLPIRQAAELCGWSVGWVTARYQEHRDAAGLVLEAAK
;
A
#
# COMPACT_ATOMS: atom_id res chain seq x y z
N MET A 1 -65.10 -0.73 7.49
CA MET A 1 -66.37 -0.37 6.84
C MET A 1 -66.07 0.10 5.43
N ASN A 2 -66.66 -0.54 4.41
CA ASN A 2 -66.37 -0.23 3.01
C ASN A 2 -67.05 1.09 2.61
N SER A 3 -66.38 1.92 1.82
CA SER A 3 -66.86 3.22 1.31
C SER A 3 -68.23 3.15 0.63
N VAL A 4 -68.58 1.98 0.08
CA VAL A 4 -69.88 1.67 -0.52
C VAL A 4 -71.02 1.65 0.51
N GLN A 5 -70.77 1.15 1.73
CA GLN A 5 -71.78 1.09 2.79
C GLN A 5 -72.08 2.49 3.35
N ILE A 6 -71.08 3.36 3.46
CA ILE A 6 -71.25 4.75 3.88
C ILE A 6 -72.11 5.51 2.87
N ARG A 7 -71.81 5.38 1.56
CA ARG A 7 -72.55 6.05 0.49
C ARG A 7 -74.00 5.55 0.35
N SER A 8 -74.24 4.27 0.63
CA SER A 8 -75.60 3.70 0.65
C SER A 8 -76.41 4.21 1.84
N ALA A 9 -75.81 4.29 3.03
CA ALA A 9 -76.45 4.86 4.22
C ALA A 9 -76.81 6.34 4.04
N GLU A 10 -75.91 7.14 3.46
CA GLU A 10 -76.18 8.55 3.14
C GLU A 10 -77.36 8.73 2.16
N LYS A 11 -77.43 7.90 1.12
CA LYS A 11 -78.56 7.93 0.17
C LYS A 11 -79.88 7.55 0.84
N ALA A 12 -79.90 6.50 1.66
CA ALA A 12 -81.10 6.07 2.35
C ALA A 12 -81.62 7.15 3.33
N LEU A 13 -80.72 7.79 4.07
CA LEU A 13 -81.06 8.91 4.97
C LEU A 13 -81.61 10.13 4.20
N SER A 14 -81.03 10.45 3.04
CA SER A 14 -81.51 11.55 2.19
C SER A 14 -82.92 11.27 1.67
N VAL A 15 -83.18 10.07 1.16
CA VAL A 15 -84.51 9.67 0.65
C VAL A 15 -85.55 9.68 1.77
N GLY A 16 -85.24 9.13 2.94
CA GLY A 16 -86.16 9.14 4.09
C GLY A 16 -86.53 10.55 4.56
N THR A 17 -85.56 11.47 4.55
CA THR A 17 -85.80 12.87 4.91
C THR A 17 -86.78 13.55 3.93
N TRP A 18 -86.61 13.33 2.63
CA TRP A 18 -87.51 13.89 1.61
C TRP A 18 -88.93 13.32 1.68
N LEU A 19 -89.08 12.04 2.05
CA LEU A 19 -90.39 11.43 2.26
C LEU A 19 -91.12 12.05 3.47
N ILE A 20 -90.42 12.33 4.56
CA ILE A 20 -90.99 12.99 5.74
C ILE A 20 -91.44 14.43 5.40
N VAL A 21 -90.60 15.18 4.69
CA VAL A 21 -90.94 16.55 4.24
C VAL A 21 -92.16 16.54 3.32
N GLY A 22 -92.18 15.65 2.32
CA GLY A 22 -93.31 15.51 1.40
C GLY A 22 -94.60 15.12 2.11
N GLY A 23 -94.53 14.21 3.09
CA GLY A 23 -95.68 13.81 3.90
C GLY A 23 -96.22 14.95 4.76
N ALA A 24 -95.34 15.75 5.38
CA ALA A 24 -95.74 16.91 6.18
C ALA A 24 -96.40 18.01 5.32
N MET A 25 -95.85 18.29 4.13
CA MET A 25 -96.46 19.23 3.17
C MET A 25 -97.85 18.76 2.71
N LEU A 26 -97.99 17.46 2.41
CA LEU A 26 -99.27 16.91 2.01
C LEU A 26 -100.31 17.01 3.14
N PHE A 27 -99.91 16.70 4.38
CA PHE A 27 -100.78 16.83 5.55
C PHE A 27 -101.21 18.28 5.82
N SER A 28 -100.28 19.23 5.68
CA SER A 28 -100.54 20.68 5.80
C SER A 28 -101.55 21.16 4.74
N ILE A 29 -101.39 20.75 3.48
CA ILE A 29 -102.37 21.05 2.42
C ILE A 29 -103.75 20.49 2.78
N LEU A 30 -103.83 19.23 3.23
CA LEU A 30 -105.10 18.60 3.56
C LEU A 30 -105.82 19.24 4.76
N THR A 31 -105.07 19.87 5.68
CA THR A 31 -105.63 20.45 6.91
C THR A 31 -105.92 21.94 6.79
N VAL A 32 -105.10 22.69 6.05
CA VAL A 32 -105.23 24.15 5.92
C VAL A 32 -106.13 24.56 4.75
N THR A 33 -106.22 23.76 3.68
CA THR A 33 -107.11 24.06 2.54
C THR A 33 -108.58 24.22 2.97
N PRO A 34 -109.17 23.31 3.78
CA PRO A 34 -110.55 23.46 4.25
C PRO A 34 -110.76 24.68 5.15
N LEU A 35 -109.72 25.13 5.86
CA LEU A 35 -109.77 26.32 6.72
C LEU A 35 -109.79 27.60 5.88
N MET A 36 -108.95 27.65 4.85
CA MET A 36 -108.85 28.76 3.91
C MET A 36 -110.09 28.90 3.04
N GLU A 37 -110.68 27.80 2.56
CA GLU A 37 -111.94 27.80 1.82
C GLU A 37 -113.09 28.45 2.62
N ARG A 38 -113.12 28.25 3.94
CA ARG A 38 -114.17 28.81 4.82
C ARG A 38 -114.03 30.30 5.11
N HIS A 39 -112.81 30.84 4.99
CA HIS A 39 -112.51 32.25 5.33
C HIS A 39 -112.14 33.11 4.12
N SER A 40 -112.04 32.52 2.92
CA SER A 40 -111.74 33.25 1.69
C SER A 40 -113.00 33.91 1.10
N PRO A 41 -112.88 35.11 0.52
CA PRO A 41 -113.97 35.73 -0.24
C PRO A 41 -114.43 34.84 -1.41
N LYS A 42 -115.75 34.83 -1.70
CA LYS A 42 -116.33 34.04 -2.80
C LYS A 42 -115.58 34.31 -4.12
N GLY A 43 -115.06 33.25 -4.75
CA GLY A 43 -114.28 33.31 -5.99
C GLY A 43 -112.75 33.18 -5.84
N TRP A 44 -112.24 33.18 -4.61
CA TRP A 44 -110.79 33.01 -4.32
C TRP A 44 -110.43 31.61 -3.79
N GLU A 45 -111.40 30.70 -3.72
CA GLU A 45 -111.25 29.32 -3.23
C GLU A 45 -110.14 28.55 -3.95
N TRP A 46 -109.88 28.84 -5.23
CA TRP A 46 -108.80 28.20 -6.00
C TRP A 46 -107.39 28.51 -5.48
N THR A 47 -107.22 29.57 -4.67
CA THR A 47 -105.94 29.93 -4.04
C THR A 47 -105.71 29.26 -2.68
N ALA A 48 -106.74 28.65 -2.10
CA ALA A 48 -106.68 27.99 -0.81
C ALA A 48 -105.59 26.91 -0.68
N PRO A 49 -105.30 26.06 -1.69
CA PRO A 49 -104.21 25.07 -1.60
C PRO A 49 -102.82 25.66 -1.88
N ILE A 50 -102.73 26.88 -2.44
CA ILE A 50 -101.46 27.51 -2.81
C ILE A 50 -100.77 28.08 -1.56
N LEU A 51 -101.52 28.67 -0.64
CA LEU A 51 -100.96 29.31 0.55
C LEU A 51 -100.21 28.33 1.49
N PRO A 52 -100.75 27.14 1.83
CA PRO A 52 -100.06 26.16 2.67
C PRO A 52 -98.76 25.65 2.02
N LEU A 53 -98.81 25.43 0.69
CA LEU A 53 -97.64 24.99 -0.07
C LEU A 53 -96.50 26.02 0.00
N VAL A 54 -96.82 27.32 -0.12
CA VAL A 54 -95.83 28.41 -0.03
C VAL A 54 -95.25 28.52 1.38
N VAL A 55 -96.08 28.40 2.42
CA VAL A 55 -95.63 28.44 3.81
C VAL A 55 -94.70 27.27 4.12
N ASP A 56 -95.05 26.05 3.70
CA ASP A 56 -94.21 24.88 3.94
C ASP A 56 -92.92 24.93 3.12
N ALA A 57 -92.98 25.41 1.87
CA ALA A 57 -91.79 25.63 1.06
C ALA A 57 -90.84 26.64 1.73
N ALA A 58 -91.37 27.72 2.31
CA ALA A 58 -90.58 28.69 3.06
C ALA A 58 -89.92 28.08 4.30
N VAL A 59 -90.64 27.24 5.06
CA VAL A 59 -90.09 26.50 6.21
C VAL A 59 -88.96 25.56 5.76
N VAL A 60 -89.18 24.79 4.69
CA VAL A 60 -88.18 23.86 4.14
C VAL A 60 -86.94 24.61 3.66
N ILE A 61 -87.12 25.72 2.95
CA ILE A 61 -86.02 26.58 2.49
C ILE A 61 -85.24 27.12 3.69
N VAL A 62 -85.89 27.67 4.71
CA VAL A 62 -85.21 28.22 5.91
C VAL A 62 -84.44 27.13 6.66
N VAL A 63 -85.00 25.94 6.82
CA VAL A 63 -84.32 24.80 7.46
C VAL A 63 -83.14 24.31 6.60
N ARG A 64 -83.24 24.36 5.27
CA ARG A 64 -82.19 23.90 4.36
C ARG A 64 -81.10 24.94 4.12
N LEU A 65 -81.41 26.24 4.15
CA LEU A 65 -80.45 27.32 3.92
C LEU A 65 -79.30 27.28 4.94
N ASP A 66 -79.61 26.93 6.19
CA ASP A 66 -78.63 26.75 7.28
C ASP A 66 -77.59 25.66 6.95
N SER A 67 -78.03 24.60 6.25
CA SER A 67 -77.14 23.51 5.82
C SER A 67 -76.24 23.88 4.63
N VAL A 68 -76.62 24.86 3.83
CA VAL A 68 -75.81 25.38 2.72
C VAL A 68 -74.81 26.41 3.24
N LEU A 69 -75.22 27.28 4.18
CA LEU A 69 -74.31 28.24 4.82
C LEU A 69 -73.20 27.55 5.64
N ALA A 70 -73.55 26.53 6.43
CA ALA A 70 -72.57 25.75 7.19
C ALA A 70 -71.58 25.01 6.28
N ALA A 71 -72.02 24.55 5.10
CA ALA A 71 -71.15 23.89 4.13
C ALA A 71 -70.19 24.86 3.41
N LEU A 72 -70.53 26.16 3.36
CA LEU A 72 -69.71 27.22 2.77
C LEU A 72 -68.77 27.89 3.79
N GLY A 73 -68.69 27.38 5.02
CA GLY A 73 -67.77 27.88 6.06
C GLY A 73 -68.20 29.21 6.69
N GLY A 74 -69.47 29.62 6.52
CA GLY A 74 -70.02 30.82 7.13
C GLY A 74 -70.81 30.49 8.40
N ASP A 75 -70.43 31.10 9.52
CA ASP A 75 -71.25 31.09 10.72
C ASP A 75 -72.38 32.12 10.56
N GLY A 76 -73.58 31.68 10.18
CA GLY A 76 -74.77 32.53 10.10
C GLY A 76 -75.20 33.17 11.44
N GLY A 77 -74.45 32.97 12.52
CA GLY A 77 -74.73 33.48 13.85
C GLY A 77 -76.00 32.88 14.45
N ARG A 78 -76.64 33.64 15.35
CA ARG A 78 -77.88 33.21 16.04
C ARG A 78 -79.16 33.53 15.24
N TRP A 79 -79.03 34.23 14.10
CA TRP A 79 -80.15 34.69 13.28
C TRP A 79 -80.94 33.53 12.62
N PRO A 80 -80.30 32.51 12.02
CA PRO A 80 -80.99 31.34 11.47
C PRO A 80 -81.83 30.59 12.51
N ILE A 81 -81.34 30.54 13.75
CA ILE A 81 -82.07 29.95 14.89
C ILE A 81 -83.33 30.77 15.18
N ALA A 82 -83.19 32.09 15.28
CA ALA A 82 -84.32 32.99 15.53
C ALA A 82 -85.39 32.91 14.41
N LEU A 83 -84.98 32.91 13.14
CA LEU A 83 -85.90 32.76 12.00
C LEU A 83 -86.63 31.43 12.03
N ARG A 84 -85.92 30.32 12.32
CA ARG A 84 -86.53 28.99 12.38
C ARG A 84 -87.59 28.89 13.48
N TRP A 85 -87.30 29.42 14.67
CA TRP A 85 -88.27 29.44 15.77
C TRP A 85 -89.47 30.34 15.46
N MET A 86 -89.25 31.51 14.84
CA MET A 86 -90.33 32.41 14.45
C MET A 86 -91.24 31.78 13.38
N THR A 87 -90.66 31.21 12.32
CA THR A 87 -91.42 30.53 11.27
C THR A 87 -92.12 29.29 11.81
N GLY A 88 -91.45 28.47 12.62
CA GLY A 88 -92.05 27.28 13.23
C GLY A 88 -93.20 27.61 14.18
N ALA A 89 -93.06 28.67 14.99
CA ALA A 89 -94.13 29.14 15.87
C ALA A 89 -95.33 29.69 15.07
N MET A 90 -95.09 30.37 13.95
CA MET A 90 -96.15 30.86 13.07
C MET A 90 -96.90 29.70 12.38
N THR A 91 -96.18 28.70 11.87
CA THR A 91 -96.78 27.49 11.28
C THR A 91 -97.58 26.71 12.32
N LEU A 92 -97.06 26.58 13.54
CA LEU A 92 -97.77 25.98 14.65
C LEU A 92 -99.06 26.78 14.93
N ALA A 93 -98.97 28.10 15.14
CA ALA A 93 -100.13 28.93 15.40
C ALA A 93 -101.23 28.79 14.32
N LEU A 94 -100.86 28.77 13.04
CA LEU A 94 -101.80 28.59 11.92
C LEU A 94 -102.48 27.22 11.92
N ASN A 95 -101.73 26.15 12.19
CA ASN A 95 -102.27 24.79 12.21
C ASN A 95 -103.23 24.58 13.39
N ILE A 96 -102.98 25.21 14.53
CA ILE A 96 -103.82 25.05 15.72
C ILE A 96 -104.96 26.08 15.79
N ALA A 97 -104.89 27.18 15.03
CA ALA A 97 -105.78 28.33 15.16
C ALA A 97 -107.27 27.97 15.07
N ASP A 98 -107.67 27.15 14.09
CA ASP A 98 -109.07 26.78 13.89
C ASP A 98 -109.63 25.93 15.05
N SER A 99 -108.85 24.93 15.51
CA SER A 99 -109.22 24.10 16.65
C SER A 99 -109.21 24.89 17.96
N ALA A 100 -108.28 25.83 18.13
CA ALA A 100 -108.20 26.70 19.30
C ALA A 100 -109.40 27.66 19.37
N LEU A 101 -109.80 28.25 18.24
CA LEU A 101 -110.97 29.14 18.13
C LEU A 101 -112.28 28.39 18.43
N LYS A 102 -112.37 27.10 18.06
CA LYS A 102 -113.50 26.22 18.37
C LYS A 102 -113.45 25.59 19.77
N LYS A 103 -112.39 25.87 20.56
CA LYS A 103 -112.14 25.28 21.89
C LYS A 103 -112.01 23.74 21.90
N GLU A 104 -111.60 23.14 20.78
CA GLU A 104 -111.42 21.70 20.64
C GLU A 104 -109.99 21.29 21.02
N LEU A 105 -109.77 20.93 22.29
CA LEU A 105 -108.44 20.55 22.81
C LEU A 105 -107.82 19.36 22.06
N VAL A 106 -108.64 18.42 21.58
CA VAL A 106 -108.17 17.27 20.80
C VAL A 106 -107.66 17.70 19.42
N GLY A 107 -108.39 18.59 18.74
CA GLY A 107 -107.95 19.15 17.45
C GLY A 107 -106.65 19.94 17.62
N VAL A 108 -106.55 20.71 18.71
CA VAL A 108 -105.33 21.45 19.05
C VAL A 108 -104.13 20.51 19.17
N ALA A 109 -104.29 19.40 19.89
CA ALA A 109 -103.24 18.42 20.07
C ALA A 109 -102.83 17.74 18.76
N VAL A 110 -103.80 17.28 17.95
CA VAL A 110 -103.54 16.57 16.68
C VAL A 110 -102.83 17.48 15.67
N HIS A 111 -103.27 18.73 15.51
CA HIS A 111 -102.67 19.67 14.56
C HIS A 111 -101.33 20.24 15.02
N ALA A 112 -100.99 20.14 16.30
CA ALA A 112 -99.67 20.52 16.81
C ALA A 112 -98.58 19.47 16.57
N VAL A 113 -98.92 18.19 16.40
CA VAL A 113 -97.93 17.09 16.31
C VAL A 113 -96.96 17.29 15.16
N ALA A 114 -97.46 17.54 13.95
CA ALA A 114 -96.61 17.65 12.77
C ALA A 114 -95.64 18.86 12.82
N PRO A 115 -96.10 20.10 13.16
CA PRO A 115 -95.19 21.23 13.33
C PRO A 115 -94.16 21.04 14.45
N LEU A 116 -94.56 20.44 15.59
CA LEU A 116 -93.62 20.17 16.69
C LEU A 116 -92.55 19.14 16.29
N LEU A 117 -92.94 18.06 15.59
CA LEU A 117 -91.99 17.10 15.06
C LEU A 117 -91.02 17.73 14.06
N LEU A 118 -91.48 18.64 13.20
CA LEU A 118 -90.60 19.35 12.26
C LEU A 118 -89.58 20.24 12.98
N ILE A 119 -90.01 21.00 14.00
CA ILE A 119 -89.11 21.87 14.78
C ILE A 119 -88.06 21.02 15.52
N VAL A 120 -88.49 19.96 16.20
CA VAL A 120 -87.59 19.07 16.94
C VAL A 120 -86.62 18.34 16.01
N THR A 121 -87.09 17.85 14.86
CA THR A 121 -86.25 17.17 13.87
C THR A 121 -85.24 18.13 13.23
N ALA A 122 -85.62 19.39 13.02
CA ALA A 122 -84.70 20.41 12.49
C ALA A 122 -83.58 20.74 13.48
N GLU A 123 -83.90 20.85 14.78
CA GLU A 123 -82.91 21.18 15.82
C GLU A 123 -81.96 20.00 16.10
N THR A 124 -82.51 18.81 16.27
CA THR A 124 -81.72 17.58 16.44
C THR A 124 -80.84 17.31 15.21
N GLY A 125 -81.37 17.53 14.00
CA GLY A 125 -80.64 17.36 12.75
C GLY A 125 -79.44 18.31 12.61
N LEU A 126 -79.46 19.50 13.22
CA LEU A 126 -78.31 20.41 13.24
C LEU A 126 -77.23 19.91 14.20
N ALA A 127 -77.60 19.47 15.41
CA ALA A 127 -76.67 18.94 16.40
C ALA A 127 -75.94 17.68 15.89
N TYR A 128 -76.68 16.73 15.30
CA TYR A 128 -76.09 15.53 14.70
C TYR A 128 -75.12 15.88 13.57
N ARG A 129 -75.47 16.84 12.70
CA ARG A 129 -74.59 17.26 11.60
C ARG A 129 -73.29 17.90 12.11
N ARG A 130 -73.37 18.80 13.09
CA ARG A 130 -72.18 19.40 13.71
C ARG A 130 -71.26 18.32 14.31
N ALA A 131 -71.84 17.35 15.02
CA ALA A 131 -71.08 16.24 15.59
C ALA A 131 -70.41 15.37 14.51
N ILE A 132 -71.13 15.06 13.42
CA ILE A 132 -70.60 14.27 12.29
C ILE A 132 -69.48 15.03 11.56
N THR A 133 -69.67 16.32 11.26
CA THR A 133 -68.63 17.14 10.62
C THR A 133 -67.40 17.24 11.51
N ALA A 134 -67.57 17.52 12.80
CA ALA A 134 -66.44 17.57 13.74
C ALA A 134 -65.68 16.23 13.82
N ALA A 135 -66.40 15.11 13.88
CA ALA A 135 -65.80 13.78 13.86
C ALA A 135 -65.05 13.49 12.56
N HIS A 136 -65.59 13.91 11.41
CA HIS A 136 -64.94 13.75 10.11
C HIS A 136 -63.65 14.57 10.02
N THR A 137 -63.71 15.86 10.38
CA THR A 137 -62.53 16.74 10.36
C THR A 137 -61.45 16.26 11.32
N ALA A 138 -61.82 15.81 12.52
CA ALA A 138 -60.87 15.23 13.47
C ALA A 138 -60.21 13.96 12.91
N ARG A 139 -60.98 13.11 12.21
CA ARG A 139 -60.44 11.90 11.58
C ARG A 139 -59.50 12.21 10.42
N GLU A 140 -59.83 13.18 9.57
CA GLU A 140 -58.96 13.62 8.49
C GLU A 140 -57.67 14.23 9.00
N ALA A 141 -57.74 15.04 10.07
CA ALA A 141 -56.56 15.61 10.72
C ALA A 141 -55.64 14.51 11.28
N GLN A 142 -56.19 13.50 11.95
CA GLN A 142 -55.43 12.35 12.42
C GLN A 142 -54.75 11.58 11.28
N LEU A 143 -55.48 11.30 10.20
CA LEU A 143 -54.93 10.58 9.04
C LEU A 143 -53.82 11.38 8.35
N LYS A 144 -53.95 12.71 8.30
CA LYS A 144 -52.91 13.58 7.75
C LYS A 144 -51.67 13.57 8.63
N ALA A 145 -51.83 13.68 9.96
CA ALA A 145 -50.72 13.60 10.91
C ALA A 145 -49.98 12.25 10.81
N GLU A 146 -50.71 11.13 10.80
CA GLU A 146 -50.14 9.78 10.68
C GLU A 146 -49.36 9.60 9.37
N ARG A 147 -49.84 10.19 8.26
CA ARG A 147 -49.10 10.17 6.98
C ARG A 147 -47.82 10.98 7.06
N THR A 148 -47.87 12.19 7.60
CA THR A 148 -46.69 13.04 7.75
C THR A 148 -45.64 12.40 8.67
N GLU A 149 -46.06 11.78 9.78
CA GLU A 149 -45.15 11.03 10.66
C GLU A 149 -44.49 9.83 9.93
N ARG A 150 -45.25 9.09 9.11
CA ARG A 150 -44.70 7.98 8.32
C ARG A 150 -43.74 8.45 7.24
N GLU A 151 -44.03 9.56 6.59
CA GLU A 151 -43.14 10.16 5.58
C GLU A 151 -41.84 10.64 6.23
N GLN A 152 -41.92 11.38 7.35
CA GLN A 152 -40.75 11.80 8.11
C GLN A 152 -39.90 10.62 8.60
N ALA A 153 -40.54 9.59 9.17
CA ALA A 153 -39.83 8.40 9.62
C ALA A 153 -39.19 7.62 8.47
N ALA A 154 -39.77 7.65 7.27
CA ALA A 154 -39.17 7.02 6.09
C ALA A 154 -37.97 7.82 5.58
N ASP A 155 -38.06 9.15 5.58
CA ASP A 155 -36.96 10.03 5.17
C ASP A 155 -35.78 9.96 6.15
N GLU A 156 -36.04 9.98 7.46
CA GLU A 156 -35.02 9.79 8.49
C GLU A 156 -34.26 8.46 8.35
N ARG A 157 -34.98 7.38 8.00
CA ARG A 157 -34.36 6.07 7.73
C ARG A 157 -33.46 6.11 6.49
N ARG A 158 -33.92 6.76 5.41
CA ARG A 158 -33.12 6.92 4.19
C ARG A 158 -31.85 7.71 4.46
N GLU A 159 -31.95 8.82 5.19
CA GLU A 159 -30.78 9.61 5.57
C GLU A 159 -29.81 8.83 6.47
N ALA A 160 -30.33 8.07 7.44
CA ALA A 160 -29.50 7.25 8.30
C ALA A 160 -28.75 6.17 7.51
N ASP A 161 -29.41 5.53 6.55
CA ASP A 161 -28.78 4.53 5.66
C ASP A 161 -27.74 5.16 4.74
N GLU A 162 -27.99 6.37 4.22
CA GLU A 162 -27.01 7.13 3.44
C GLU A 162 -25.78 7.53 4.27
N ARG A 163 -25.98 7.99 5.52
CA ARG A 163 -24.89 8.30 6.44
C ARG A 163 -24.02 7.07 6.72
N ARG A 164 -24.64 5.93 7.07
CA ARG A 164 -23.91 4.67 7.27
C ARG A 164 -23.11 4.26 6.04
N ARG A 165 -23.70 4.35 4.83
CA ARG A 165 -23.00 4.01 3.58
C ARG A 165 -21.82 4.94 3.30
N ARG A 166 -21.89 6.22 3.68
CA ARG A 166 -20.76 7.16 3.54
C ARG A 166 -19.65 6.80 4.52
N GLU A 167 -20.01 6.59 5.79
CA GLU A 167 -19.07 6.16 6.84
C GLU A 167 -18.39 4.83 6.47
N GLU A 168 -19.13 3.84 5.98
CA GLU A 168 -18.57 2.56 5.51
C GLU A 168 -17.58 2.73 4.36
N ARG A 169 -17.89 3.62 3.39
CA ARG A 169 -16.98 3.92 2.27
C ARG A 169 -15.72 4.63 2.74
N GLU A 170 -15.85 5.57 3.67
CA GLU A 170 -14.73 6.30 4.24
C GLU A 170 -13.83 5.37 5.07
N HIS A 171 -14.41 4.53 5.93
CA HIS A 171 -13.68 3.51 6.68
C HIS A 171 -13.00 2.50 5.75
N ALA A 172 -13.68 2.01 4.71
CA ALA A 172 -13.07 1.12 3.73
C ALA A 172 -11.91 1.81 2.97
N ALA A 173 -12.06 3.08 2.59
CA ALA A 173 -11.00 3.83 1.95
C ALA A 173 -9.81 4.07 2.89
N GLN A 174 -10.06 4.31 4.17
CA GLN A 174 -9.02 4.45 5.18
C GLN A 174 -8.25 3.14 5.37
N LEU A 175 -8.94 2.01 5.51
CA LEU A 175 -8.29 0.69 5.63
C LEU A 175 -7.41 0.37 4.42
N VAL A 176 -7.85 0.70 3.20
CA VAL A 176 -7.04 0.51 1.99
C VAL A 176 -5.80 1.41 1.99
N ARG A 177 -5.90 2.65 2.49
CA ARG A 177 -4.73 3.55 2.63
C ARG A 177 -3.75 3.00 3.66
N GLU A 178 -4.23 2.61 4.82
CA GLU A 178 -3.40 2.03 5.88
C GLU A 178 -2.70 0.74 5.42
N GLN A 179 -3.40 -0.13 4.67
CA GLN A 179 -2.81 -1.33 4.08
C GLN A 179 -1.69 -0.99 3.09
N ARG A 180 -1.92 -0.02 2.18
CA ARG A 180 -0.91 0.41 1.21
C ARG A 180 0.30 1.05 1.88
N GLU A 181 0.08 1.84 2.93
CA GLU A 181 1.17 2.45 3.70
C GLU A 181 1.98 1.40 4.45
N HIS A 182 1.31 0.41 5.06
CA HIS A 182 1.98 -0.70 5.72
C HIS A 182 2.78 -1.56 4.74
N GLU A 183 2.20 -1.90 3.60
CA GLU A 183 2.88 -2.63 2.53
C GLU A 183 4.09 -1.84 2.00
N ALA A 184 3.93 -0.53 1.75
CA ALA A 184 5.04 0.33 1.33
C ALA A 184 6.14 0.42 2.40
N LEU A 185 5.79 0.42 3.68
CA LEU A 185 6.74 0.41 4.79
C LEU A 185 7.50 -0.91 4.87
N ILE A 186 6.82 -2.06 4.72
CA ILE A 186 7.44 -3.39 4.63
C ILE A 186 8.39 -3.45 3.44
N THR A 187 7.97 -3.00 2.26
CA THR A 187 8.82 -3.00 1.06
C THR A 187 10.06 -2.12 1.27
N ARG A 188 9.90 -0.92 1.85
CA ARG A 188 11.05 -0.04 2.16
C ARG A 188 12.00 -0.67 3.17
N GLU A 189 11.48 -1.36 4.17
CA GLU A 189 12.30 -2.05 5.16
C GLU A 189 13.05 -3.21 4.51
N GLN A 190 12.40 -3.98 3.64
CA GLN A 190 13.03 -5.05 2.87
C GLN A 190 14.14 -4.52 1.96
N THR A 191 13.87 -3.46 1.18
CA THR A 191 14.89 -2.87 0.30
C THR A 191 16.05 -2.28 1.11
N ALA A 192 15.78 -1.66 2.26
CA ALA A 192 16.83 -1.15 3.15
C ALA A 192 17.70 -2.28 3.72
N ARG A 193 17.09 -3.41 4.13
CA ARG A 193 17.82 -4.60 4.59
C ARG A 193 18.66 -5.23 3.48
N GLU A 194 18.12 -5.34 2.28
CA GLU A 194 18.86 -5.85 1.11
C GLU A 194 20.02 -4.93 0.72
N GLU A 195 19.82 -3.61 0.72
CA GLU A 195 20.88 -2.64 0.47
C GLU A 195 21.98 -2.71 1.53
N ALA A 196 21.60 -2.83 2.82
CA ALA A 196 22.56 -3.01 3.91
C ALA A 196 23.36 -4.30 3.73
N ALA A 197 22.69 -5.41 3.39
CA ALA A 197 23.35 -6.69 3.12
C ALA A 197 24.32 -6.61 1.92
N ARG A 198 23.92 -5.93 0.83
CA ARG A 198 24.80 -5.69 -0.33
C ARG A 198 26.00 -4.81 0.00
N ARG A 199 25.83 -3.80 0.86
CA ARG A 199 26.95 -2.96 1.34
C ARG A 199 27.91 -3.79 2.18
N GLU A 200 27.40 -4.57 3.12
CA GLU A 200 28.21 -5.45 3.96
C GLU A 200 28.95 -6.51 3.12
N GLU A 201 28.30 -7.09 2.10
CA GLU A 201 28.94 -8.03 1.19
C GLU A 201 30.08 -7.38 0.40
N ARG A 202 29.87 -6.16 -0.13
CA ARG A 202 30.92 -5.39 -0.81
C ARG A 202 32.07 -5.07 0.12
N GLU A 203 31.80 -4.62 1.33
CA GLU A 203 32.83 -4.33 2.34
C GLU A 203 33.63 -5.58 2.70
N ARG A 204 32.96 -6.73 2.87
CA ARG A 204 33.61 -8.03 3.11
C ARG A 204 34.45 -8.47 1.91
N ALA A 205 33.97 -8.26 0.68
CA ALA A 205 34.70 -8.59 -0.53
C ALA A 205 35.95 -7.70 -0.69
N GLU A 206 35.81 -6.38 -0.50
CA GLU A 206 36.93 -5.45 -0.52
C GLU A 206 37.94 -5.73 0.60
N ALA A 207 37.47 -6.10 1.80
CA ALA A 207 38.35 -6.51 2.90
C ALA A 207 39.12 -7.79 2.57
N LYS A 208 38.47 -8.79 1.97
CA LYS A 208 39.15 -10.00 1.49
C LYS A 208 40.16 -9.69 0.39
N GLU A 209 39.81 -8.86 -0.58
CA GLU A 209 40.71 -8.49 -1.66
C GLU A 209 41.92 -7.72 -1.13
N ARG A 210 41.72 -6.77 -0.20
CA ARG A 210 42.82 -6.09 0.50
C ARG A 210 43.72 -7.08 1.25
N ALA A 211 43.13 -8.00 2.01
CA ALA A 211 43.89 -9.03 2.72
C ALA A 211 44.67 -9.96 1.78
N GLU A 212 44.10 -10.34 0.63
CA GLU A 212 44.78 -11.14 -0.38
C GLU A 212 45.93 -10.36 -1.05
N ARG A 213 45.73 -9.08 -1.38
CA ARG A 213 46.79 -8.22 -1.92
C ARG A 213 47.93 -8.07 -0.93
N GLU A 214 47.63 -7.77 0.34
CA GLU A 214 48.65 -7.70 1.40
C GLU A 214 49.37 -9.03 1.60
N ALA A 215 48.67 -10.16 1.56
CA ALA A 215 49.28 -11.48 1.68
C ALA A 215 50.18 -11.81 0.49
N ARG A 216 49.79 -11.42 -0.73
CA ARG A 216 50.62 -11.54 -1.94
C ARG A 216 51.87 -10.68 -1.83
N GLU A 217 51.73 -9.42 -1.44
CA GLU A 217 52.88 -8.53 -1.23
C GLU A 217 53.83 -9.06 -0.15
N ARG A 218 53.32 -9.59 0.97
CA ARG A 218 54.17 -10.20 2.00
C ARG A 218 54.94 -11.39 1.45
N ARG A 219 54.27 -12.29 0.71
CA ARG A 219 54.93 -13.45 0.09
C ARG A 219 55.96 -13.05 -0.96
N GLU A 220 55.70 -11.98 -1.72
CA GLU A 220 56.63 -11.45 -2.72
C GLU A 220 57.86 -10.84 -2.04
N ARG A 221 57.67 -10.00 -1.02
CA ARG A 221 58.77 -9.45 -0.20
C ARG A 221 59.58 -10.54 0.49
N GLU A 222 58.94 -11.58 1.01
CA GLU A 222 59.64 -12.75 1.59
C GLU A 222 60.48 -13.49 0.54
N ARG A 223 59.96 -13.65 -0.69
CA ARG A 223 60.72 -14.26 -1.80
C ARG A 223 61.89 -13.38 -2.24
N GLU A 224 61.70 -12.08 -2.35
CA GLU A 224 62.75 -11.12 -2.68
C GLU A 224 63.84 -11.11 -1.60
N GLN A 225 63.47 -11.13 -0.31
CA GLN A 225 64.43 -11.23 0.79
C GLN A 225 65.21 -12.54 0.75
N GLN A 226 64.54 -13.67 0.52
CA GLN A 226 65.20 -14.98 0.37
C GLN A 226 66.12 -15.03 -0.85
N GLN A 227 65.74 -14.42 -1.97
CA GLN A 227 66.58 -14.32 -3.17
C GLN A 227 67.80 -13.43 -2.92
N ALA A 228 67.62 -12.26 -2.33
CA ALA A 228 68.71 -11.35 -1.99
C ALA A 228 69.70 -11.99 -0.98
N GLU A 229 69.19 -12.74 0.00
CA GLU A 229 70.02 -13.47 0.96
C GLU A 229 70.82 -14.60 0.27
N ARG A 230 70.17 -15.39 -0.60
CA ARG A 230 70.85 -16.41 -1.41
C ARG A 230 71.93 -15.82 -2.29
N GLU A 231 71.63 -14.72 -2.99
CA GLU A 231 72.58 -14.05 -3.87
C GLU A 231 73.76 -13.48 -3.08
N ARG A 232 73.52 -12.94 -1.87
CA ARG A 232 74.58 -12.47 -0.97
C ARG A 232 75.49 -13.62 -0.51
N LEU A 233 74.90 -14.75 -0.11
CA LEU A 233 75.65 -15.95 0.30
C LEU A 233 76.44 -16.55 -0.87
N GLU A 234 75.88 -16.56 -2.08
CA GLU A 234 76.54 -17.06 -3.29
C GLU A 234 77.71 -16.15 -3.69
N ARG A 235 77.54 -14.83 -3.63
CA ARG A 235 78.63 -13.87 -3.86
C ARG A 235 79.75 -14.01 -2.82
N GLU A 236 79.42 -14.20 -1.55
CA GLU A 236 80.42 -14.44 -0.50
C GLU A 236 81.15 -15.77 -0.70
N ALA A 237 80.44 -16.84 -1.06
CA ALA A 237 81.04 -18.14 -1.36
C ALA A 237 81.94 -18.10 -2.61
N ALA A 238 81.54 -17.37 -3.65
CA ALA A 238 82.34 -17.16 -4.85
C ALA A 238 83.63 -16.37 -4.54
N GLN A 239 83.53 -15.29 -3.75
CA GLN A 239 84.70 -14.52 -3.32
C GLN A 239 85.68 -15.35 -2.49
N ARG A 240 85.19 -16.21 -1.58
CA ARG A 240 86.06 -17.12 -0.80
C ARG A 240 86.77 -18.12 -1.70
N ARG A 241 86.08 -18.72 -2.67
CA ARG A 241 86.69 -19.66 -3.64
C ARG A 241 87.74 -18.97 -4.51
N GLU A 242 87.50 -17.74 -4.94
CA GLU A 242 88.47 -16.98 -5.74
C GLU A 242 89.73 -16.63 -4.93
N LEU A 243 89.57 -16.20 -3.67
CA LEU A 243 90.69 -15.94 -2.76
C LEU A 243 91.50 -17.21 -2.49
N GLU A 244 90.84 -18.33 -2.20
CA GLU A 244 91.52 -19.61 -2.01
C GLU A 244 92.26 -20.08 -3.27
N ALA A 245 91.68 -19.91 -4.46
CA ALA A 245 92.32 -20.26 -5.72
C ALA A 245 93.58 -19.41 -5.97
N ARG A 246 93.51 -18.09 -5.75
CA ARG A 246 94.65 -17.18 -5.87
C ARG A 246 95.75 -17.51 -4.86
N GLU A 247 95.40 -17.92 -3.64
CA GLU A 247 96.37 -18.30 -2.63
C GLU A 247 97.08 -19.61 -2.98
N ARG A 248 96.37 -20.60 -3.52
CA ARG A 248 96.96 -21.86 -4.01
C ARG A 248 97.91 -21.61 -5.17
N GLU A 249 97.49 -20.82 -6.16
CA GLU A 249 98.32 -20.48 -7.33
C GLU A 249 99.59 -19.71 -6.91
N ALA A 250 99.47 -18.79 -5.95
CA ALA A 250 100.62 -18.05 -5.41
C ALA A 250 101.60 -18.95 -4.62
N ARG A 251 101.11 -19.99 -3.93
CA ARG A 251 101.96 -20.97 -3.23
C ARG A 251 102.70 -21.86 -4.22
N GLU A 252 101.99 -22.39 -5.22
CA GLU A 252 102.58 -23.24 -6.26
C GLU A 252 103.66 -22.49 -7.07
N ARG A 253 103.43 -21.21 -7.38
CA ARG A 253 104.41 -20.39 -8.10
C ARG A 253 105.70 -20.17 -7.30
N ARG A 254 105.59 -19.92 -5.98
CA ARG A 254 106.75 -19.76 -5.08
C ARG A 254 107.53 -21.05 -4.88
N GLU A 255 106.85 -22.20 -4.91
CA GLU A 255 107.49 -23.50 -4.77
C GLU A 255 108.30 -23.86 -6.02
N ARG A 256 107.71 -23.67 -7.22
CA ARG A 256 108.41 -23.86 -8.51
C ARG A 256 109.63 -22.94 -8.67
N GLU A 257 109.52 -21.68 -8.25
CA GLU A 257 110.65 -20.73 -8.28
C GLU A 257 111.81 -21.16 -7.36
N ARG A 258 111.52 -21.77 -6.21
CA ARG A 258 112.55 -22.27 -5.28
C ARG A 258 113.27 -23.50 -5.81
N GLU A 259 112.53 -24.43 -6.41
CA GLU A 259 113.11 -25.64 -7.02
C GLU A 259 114.03 -25.29 -8.19
N GLN A 260 113.62 -24.35 -9.05
CA GLN A 260 114.44 -23.89 -10.18
C GLN A 260 115.75 -23.22 -9.71
N GLN A 261 115.69 -22.38 -8.66
CA GLN A 261 116.89 -21.74 -8.12
C GLN A 261 117.88 -22.72 -7.48
N GLN A 262 117.41 -23.82 -6.87
CA GLN A 262 118.29 -24.84 -6.31
C GLN A 262 119.00 -25.64 -7.41
N ALA A 263 118.26 -26.07 -8.44
CA ALA A 263 118.83 -26.81 -9.57
C ALA A 263 119.91 -26.01 -10.32
N GLU A 264 119.71 -24.70 -10.48
CA GLU A 264 120.69 -23.83 -11.15
C GLU A 264 121.97 -23.65 -10.33
N ARG A 265 121.87 -23.55 -8.99
CA ARG A 265 123.04 -23.46 -8.09
C ARG A 265 123.87 -24.75 -8.06
N GLU A 266 123.22 -25.91 -8.02
CA GLU A 266 123.91 -27.20 -8.07
C GLU A 266 124.64 -27.41 -9.40
N ARG A 267 124.02 -27.00 -10.51
CA ARG A 267 124.63 -27.04 -11.83
C ARG A 267 125.86 -26.12 -11.94
N GLN A 268 125.77 -24.89 -11.44
CA GLN A 268 126.92 -23.97 -11.41
C GLN A 268 128.06 -24.52 -10.54
N ALA A 269 127.75 -25.15 -9.41
CA ALA A 269 128.75 -25.79 -8.55
C ALA A 269 129.49 -26.93 -9.26
N LEU A 270 128.80 -27.74 -10.06
CA LEU A 270 129.42 -28.84 -10.83
C LEU A 270 130.34 -28.35 -11.95
N LEU A 271 130.03 -27.19 -12.56
CA LEU A 271 130.82 -26.61 -13.65
C LEU A 271 131.98 -25.72 -13.18
N ALA A 272 131.93 -25.23 -11.93
CA ALA A 272 132.97 -24.39 -11.34
C ALA A 272 134.18 -25.18 -10.80
N VAL A 273 134.05 -26.50 -10.63
CA VAL A 273 135.18 -27.39 -10.33
C VAL A 273 136.01 -27.47 -11.61
N GLY A 274 137.16 -26.78 -11.64
CA GLY A 274 138.06 -26.74 -12.81
C GLY A 274 138.52 -28.12 -13.29
N PRO A 275 139.42 -28.19 -14.30
CA PRO A 275 139.80 -29.45 -14.95
C PRO A 275 140.20 -30.50 -13.91
N ALA A 276 139.58 -31.68 -13.99
CA ALA A 276 139.75 -32.72 -13.00
C ALA A 276 141.18 -33.27 -13.06
N LEU A 277 141.91 -33.14 -11.94
CA LEU A 277 143.26 -33.67 -11.79
C LEU A 277 143.27 -35.21 -11.70
N GLU A 278 142.15 -35.80 -11.30
CA GLU A 278 141.92 -37.24 -11.21
C GLU A 278 140.54 -37.59 -11.78
N LYS A 279 140.40 -38.81 -12.29
CA LYS A 279 139.15 -39.31 -12.88
C LYS A 279 138.03 -39.33 -11.82
N GLN A 280 136.98 -38.54 -12.01
CA GLN A 280 135.84 -38.49 -11.09
C GLN A 280 135.11 -39.84 -11.00
N GLY A 281 134.46 -40.14 -9.87
CA GLY A 281 133.55 -41.28 -9.75
C GLY A 281 132.40 -41.20 -10.78
N GLU A 282 131.94 -42.35 -11.29
CA GLU A 282 131.04 -42.40 -12.45
C GLU A 282 129.75 -41.58 -12.28
N GLU A 283 129.10 -41.64 -11.12
CA GLU A 283 127.88 -40.86 -10.85
C GLU A 283 128.13 -39.35 -10.93
N ARG A 284 129.25 -38.90 -10.36
CA ARG A 284 129.65 -37.49 -10.38
C ARG A 284 130.06 -37.05 -11.79
N ALA A 285 130.77 -37.91 -12.52
CA ALA A 285 131.13 -37.66 -13.92
C ALA A 285 129.89 -37.56 -14.81
N ARG A 286 128.87 -38.41 -14.60
CA ARG A 286 127.58 -38.31 -15.31
C ARG A 286 126.86 -37.00 -14.99
N ALA A 287 126.82 -36.59 -13.72
CA ALA A 287 126.21 -35.32 -13.31
C ALA A 287 126.94 -34.09 -13.91
N THR A 288 128.27 -34.09 -13.89
CA THR A 288 129.10 -33.04 -14.50
C THR A 288 128.90 -32.99 -16.02
N VAL A 289 128.83 -34.14 -16.69
CA VAL A 289 128.60 -34.22 -18.14
C VAL A 289 127.19 -33.76 -18.52
N ARG A 290 126.17 -34.09 -17.73
CA ARG A 290 124.80 -33.58 -17.91
C ARG A 290 124.75 -32.06 -17.73
N ALA A 291 125.35 -31.55 -16.66
CA ALA A 291 125.45 -30.11 -16.40
C ALA A 291 126.19 -29.37 -17.53
N ALA A 292 127.24 -29.98 -18.08
CA ALA A 292 128.02 -29.43 -19.19
C ALA A 292 127.24 -29.46 -20.52
N PHE A 293 126.47 -30.53 -20.77
CA PHE A 293 125.57 -30.64 -21.91
C PHE A 293 124.48 -29.57 -21.87
N GLU A 294 123.81 -29.41 -20.73
CA GLU A 294 122.78 -28.38 -20.52
C GLU A 294 123.36 -26.95 -20.61
N ALA A 295 124.65 -26.78 -20.30
CA ALA A 295 125.39 -25.53 -20.48
C ALA A 295 125.96 -25.31 -21.88
N GLY A 296 125.75 -26.24 -22.81
CA GLY A 296 126.27 -26.15 -24.17
C GLY A 296 127.80 -26.19 -24.25
N LEU A 297 128.48 -26.69 -23.21
CA LEU A 297 129.94 -26.80 -23.21
C LEU A 297 130.38 -27.86 -24.22
N PRO A 298 131.51 -27.65 -24.93
CA PRO A 298 132.02 -28.62 -25.88
C PRO A 298 132.46 -29.91 -25.17
N ILE A 299 132.28 -31.05 -25.85
CA ILE A 299 132.58 -32.41 -25.34
C ILE A 299 133.98 -32.51 -24.75
N ARG A 300 134.97 -31.83 -25.36
CA ARG A 300 136.36 -31.81 -24.88
C ARG A 300 136.47 -31.17 -23.49
N GLN A 301 135.78 -30.06 -23.26
CA GLN A 301 135.78 -29.35 -21.99
C GLN A 301 135.04 -30.14 -20.91
N ALA A 302 133.94 -30.82 -21.28
CA ALA A 302 133.26 -31.73 -20.36
C ALA A 302 134.13 -32.94 -19.97
N ALA A 303 134.94 -33.46 -20.89
CA ALA A 303 135.92 -34.52 -20.62
C ALA A 303 137.05 -34.07 -19.70
N GLU A 304 137.54 -32.83 -19.87
CA GLU A 304 138.50 -32.21 -18.95
C GLU A 304 137.90 -32.00 -17.55
N LEU A 305 136.65 -31.54 -17.46
CA LEU A 305 135.96 -31.29 -16.18
C LEU A 305 135.70 -32.56 -15.38
N CYS A 306 135.49 -33.72 -16.02
CA CYS A 306 135.23 -34.98 -15.30
C CYS A 306 136.44 -35.92 -15.24
N GLY A 307 137.47 -35.72 -16.05
CA GLY A 307 138.67 -36.56 -16.12
C GLY A 307 138.43 -37.91 -16.81
N TRP A 308 137.32 -38.05 -17.56
CA TRP A 308 137.00 -39.24 -18.35
C TRP A 308 137.39 -39.08 -19.82
N SER A 309 137.48 -40.18 -20.54
CA SER A 309 137.82 -40.14 -21.96
C SER A 309 136.75 -39.42 -22.78
N VAL A 310 137.19 -38.71 -23.82
CA VAL A 310 136.30 -38.03 -24.78
C VAL A 310 135.28 -38.98 -25.39
N GLY A 311 135.64 -40.25 -25.62
CA GLY A 311 134.72 -41.28 -26.12
C GLY A 311 133.57 -41.58 -25.15
N TRP A 312 133.85 -41.64 -23.84
CA TRP A 312 132.83 -41.84 -22.81
C TRP A 312 131.91 -40.63 -22.68
N VAL A 313 132.46 -39.41 -22.73
CA VAL A 313 131.67 -38.16 -22.68
C VAL A 313 130.81 -37.97 -23.94
N THR A 314 131.33 -38.31 -25.12
CA THR A 314 130.57 -38.26 -26.39
C THR A 314 129.31 -39.12 -26.33
N ALA A 315 129.43 -40.36 -25.85
CA ALA A 315 128.29 -41.28 -25.70
C ALA A 315 127.20 -40.69 -24.79
N ARG A 316 127.60 -40.06 -23.68
CA ARG A 316 126.66 -39.40 -22.74
C ARG A 316 126.03 -38.13 -23.32
N TYR A 317 126.77 -37.33 -24.09
CA TYR A 317 126.22 -36.18 -24.82
C TYR A 317 125.18 -36.61 -25.85
N GLN A 318 125.38 -37.75 -26.51
CA GLN A 318 124.42 -38.31 -27.46
C GLN A 318 123.14 -38.80 -26.75
N GLU A 319 123.28 -39.54 -25.65
CA GLU A 319 122.13 -39.95 -24.82
C GLU A 319 121.29 -38.74 -24.36
N HIS A 320 121.93 -37.64 -23.94
CA HIS A 320 121.21 -36.43 -23.55
C HIS A 320 120.55 -35.71 -24.74
N ARG A 321 121.17 -35.74 -25.93
CA ARG A 321 120.57 -35.20 -27.16
C ARG A 321 119.36 -36.01 -27.60
N ASP A 322 119.44 -37.34 -27.52
CA ASP A 322 118.33 -38.23 -27.89
C ASP A 322 117.17 -38.11 -26.90
N ALA A 323 117.46 -38.03 -25.60
CA ALA A 323 116.45 -37.79 -24.56
C ALA A 323 115.77 -36.42 -24.71
N ALA A 324 116.50 -35.36 -25.04
CA ALA A 324 115.92 -34.04 -25.31
C ALA A 324 115.05 -34.02 -26.57
N GLY A 325 115.39 -34.80 -27.60
CA GLY A 325 114.57 -34.99 -28.80
C GLY A 325 113.21 -35.64 -28.49
N LEU A 326 113.19 -36.65 -27.61
CA LEU A 326 111.96 -37.34 -27.19
C LEU A 326 111.02 -36.45 -26.35
N VAL A 327 111.57 -35.56 -25.53
CA VAL A 327 110.76 -34.61 -24.73
C VAL A 327 110.08 -33.56 -25.62
N LEU A 328 110.71 -33.16 -26.74
CA LEU A 328 110.13 -32.19 -27.66
C LEU A 328 109.04 -32.78 -28.58
N GLU A 329 109.10 -34.08 -28.88
CA GLU A 329 108.01 -34.78 -29.59
C GLU A 329 106.79 -35.04 -28.70
N ALA A 330 106.99 -35.26 -27.41
CA ALA A 330 105.88 -35.45 -26.46
C ALA A 330 105.16 -34.14 -26.05
N ALA A 331 105.71 -32.97 -26.43
CA ALA A 331 105.17 -31.66 -26.10
C ALA A 331 104.53 -30.93 -27.31
N LYS A 332 104.41 -31.60 -28.46
CA LYS A 332 103.59 -31.18 -29.61
C LYS A 332 102.24 -31.86 -29.59
#